data_AF-A0A414SKM0-F1
#
_entry.id   AF-A0A414SKM0-F1
#
_cell.length_a   1.000
_cell.length_b   1.000
_cell.length_c   1.000
_cell.angle_alpha   90.00
_cell.angle_beta   90.00
_cell.angle_gamma   90.00
#
_symmetry.space_group_name_H-M   'P 1'
#
loop_
_entity.id
_entity.type
_entity.pdbx_description
1 polymer ?
#
loop_
_entity_poly.entity_id
_entity_poly.type
_entity_poly.pdbx_seq_one_letter_code
_entity_poly.pdbx_strand_id
1 'polypeptide(L)'
;MKVLKNNYPETLEKQALENIEVECENCGSILSVNNKDTHIGWLGMKYVTCPCCNKDTSVEEFEGITVTAKNVNFPTHFHYTDKEQRWVVHVEDENINKNIKKGIEYFRLNKDEYYWFTESGDTIVIMFRYEDDSMYSVYVSRSFYEGDIEFEGEDYK
;
A
#
# COMPACT_ATOMS: atom_id res chain seq x y z
N MET A 1 27.49 32.52 30.04
CA MET A 1 26.52 32.33 31.13
C MET A 1 26.28 30.83 31.25
N LYS A 2 26.36 30.23 32.46
CA LYS A 2 26.26 28.77 32.67
C LYS A 2 25.02 28.47 33.51
N VAL A 3 24.09 27.69 32.97
CA VAL A 3 22.91 27.22 33.70
C VAL A 3 23.33 26.02 34.56
N LEU A 4 23.05 26.07 35.86
CA LEU A 4 23.45 25.02 36.82
C LEU A 4 22.33 24.01 37.12
N LYS A 5 21.07 24.36 36.84
CA LYS A 5 19.90 23.47 36.97
C LYS A 5 18.77 23.97 36.07
N ASN A 6 18.23 23.10 35.21
CA ASN A 6 17.07 23.38 34.35
C ASN A 6 15.80 22.84 35.04
N ASN A 7 14.78 23.70 35.19
CA ASN A 7 13.50 23.36 35.82
C ASN A 7 12.33 23.37 34.81
N TYR A 8 12.60 23.58 33.52
CA TYR A 8 11.61 23.33 32.48
C TYR A 8 11.54 21.82 32.22
N PRO A 9 10.35 21.22 32.05
CA PRO A 9 10.27 19.85 31.57
C PRO A 9 11.06 19.77 30.27
N GLU A 10 11.96 18.79 30.14
CA GLU A 10 12.68 18.54 28.89
C GLU A 10 11.63 18.31 27.81
N THR A 11 11.32 19.37 27.07
CA THR A 11 10.39 19.34 25.95
C THR A 11 10.96 18.39 24.92
N LEU A 12 10.07 17.72 24.16
CA LEU A 12 10.30 16.80 23.05
C LEU A 12 11.46 17.14 22.07
N GLU A 13 12.02 18.35 22.15
CA GLU A 13 13.23 18.81 21.45
C GLU A 13 14.47 17.93 21.66
N LYS A 14 14.62 17.25 22.80
CA LYS A 14 15.80 16.40 23.03
C LYS A 14 15.78 15.10 22.21
N GLN A 15 14.60 14.56 21.92
CA GLN A 15 14.45 13.40 21.03
C GLN A 15 14.57 13.77 19.54
N ALA A 16 14.37 15.05 19.18
CA ALA A 16 14.42 15.51 17.79
C ALA A 16 15.84 15.71 17.23
N LEU A 17 16.90 15.52 18.04
CA LEU A 17 18.28 15.88 17.69
C LEU A 17 19.25 14.69 17.67
N GLU A 18 18.87 13.52 18.17
CA GLU A 18 19.74 12.35 18.06
C GLU A 18 19.64 11.80 16.64
N ASN A 19 20.77 11.81 15.93
CA ASN A 19 20.89 11.12 14.66
C ASN A 19 20.92 9.62 14.94
N ILE A 20 20.20 8.85 14.14
CA ILE A 20 20.25 7.39 14.10
C ILE A 20 20.85 6.94 12.76
N GLU A 21 21.40 5.74 12.75
CA GLU A 21 21.89 5.10 11.53
C GLU A 21 20.76 4.29 10.89
N VAL A 22 20.45 4.58 9.63
CA VAL A 22 19.44 3.86 8.84
C VAL A 22 20.09 3.34 7.57
N GLU A 23 19.99 2.05 7.31
CA GLU A 23 20.43 1.47 6.04
C GLU A 23 19.36 1.69 4.96
N CYS A 24 19.73 2.27 3.83
CA CYS A 24 18.81 2.44 2.71
C CYS A 24 18.46 1.07 2.09
N GLU A 25 17.18 0.68 2.18
CA GLU A 25 16.63 -0.58 1.64
C GLU A 25 16.86 -0.77 0.13
N ASN A 26 17.16 0.32 -0.59
CA ASN A 26 17.32 0.31 -2.04
C ASN A 26 18.77 0.19 -2.53
N CYS A 27 19.74 0.70 -1.78
CA CYS A 27 21.15 0.76 -2.21
C CYS A 27 22.17 0.35 -1.14
N GLY A 28 21.75 0.04 0.09
CA GLY A 28 22.62 -0.38 1.19
C GLY A 28 23.51 0.72 1.77
N SER A 29 23.29 1.98 1.40
CA SER A 29 24.03 3.11 2.00
C SER A 29 23.54 3.36 3.43
N ILE A 30 24.46 3.58 4.37
CA ILE A 30 24.15 3.95 5.75
C ILE A 30 23.96 5.47 5.84
N LEU A 31 22.79 5.89 6.29
CA LEU A 31 22.38 7.27 6.43
C LEU A 31 22.38 7.68 7.91
N SER A 32 22.92 8.84 8.23
CA SER A 32 22.74 9.49 9.53
C SER A 32 21.50 10.38 9.45
N VAL A 33 20.40 10.00 10.10
CA VAL A 33 19.07 10.60 9.96
C VAL A 33 18.60 11.14 11.30
N ASN A 34 18.05 12.35 11.35
CA ASN A 34 17.23 12.81 12.47
C ASN A 34 15.77 12.99 12.03
N ASN A 35 14.88 13.21 13.00
CA ASN A 35 13.44 13.32 12.73
C ASN A 35 13.08 14.47 11.76
N LYS A 36 13.89 15.53 11.64
CA LYS A 36 13.61 16.64 10.70
C LYS A 36 13.96 16.31 9.25
N ASP A 37 14.80 15.31 9.03
CA ASP A 37 15.15 14.82 7.70
C ASP A 37 14.05 13.92 7.12
N THR A 38 13.06 13.57 7.94
CA THR A 38 12.01 12.62 7.58
C THR A 38 10.70 13.28 7.14
N HIS A 39 9.95 12.56 6.31
CA HIS A 39 8.57 12.87 5.93
C HIS A 39 7.65 11.69 6.26
N ILE A 40 6.35 11.96 6.24
CA ILE A 40 5.33 10.91 6.38
C ILE A 40 5.13 10.25 5.01
N GLY A 41 5.13 8.92 4.97
CA GLY A 41 4.91 8.13 3.77
C GLY A 41 3.84 7.05 3.98
N TRP A 42 4.07 5.88 3.37
CA TRP A 42 3.12 4.77 3.39
C TRP A 42 2.68 4.39 4.82
N LEU A 43 1.39 4.12 5.01
CA LEU A 43 0.76 3.82 6.31
C LEU A 43 0.93 4.89 7.39
N GLY A 44 1.38 6.09 7.03
CA GLY A 44 1.69 7.15 7.99
C GLY A 44 3.05 6.98 8.68
N MET A 45 3.89 6.04 8.21
CA MET A 45 5.22 5.81 8.76
C MET A 45 6.21 6.92 8.37
N LYS A 46 7.32 6.98 9.09
CA LYS A 46 8.43 7.89 8.82
C LYS A 46 9.34 7.33 7.72
N TYR A 47 9.65 8.18 6.76
CA TYR A 47 10.54 7.87 5.65
C TYR A 47 11.59 8.97 5.49
N VAL A 48 12.73 8.62 4.91
CA VAL A 48 13.75 9.57 4.46
C VAL A 48 14.11 9.25 3.02
N THR A 49 14.25 10.30 2.20
CA THR A 49 14.73 10.14 0.82
C THR A 49 16.25 9.98 0.84
N CYS A 50 16.74 8.82 0.39
CA CYS A 50 18.18 8.58 0.30
C CYS A 50 18.83 9.53 -0.72
N PRO A 51 19.83 10.34 -0.36
CA PRO A 51 20.48 11.27 -1.28
C PRO A 51 21.35 10.57 -2.35
N CYS A 52 21.64 9.27 -2.17
CA CYS A 52 22.46 8.50 -3.09
C CYS A 52 21.64 7.93 -4.26
N CYS A 53 20.43 7.44 -4.00
CA CYS A 53 19.58 6.79 -5.00
C CYS A 53 18.23 7.48 -5.24
N ASN A 54 17.92 8.54 -4.50
CA ASN A 54 16.66 9.30 -4.54
C ASN A 54 15.41 8.43 -4.32
N LYS A 55 15.55 7.36 -3.53
CA LYS A 55 14.42 6.50 -3.14
C LYS A 55 14.21 6.59 -1.63
N ASP A 56 12.97 6.45 -1.22
CA ASP A 56 12.60 6.46 0.18
C ASP A 56 12.97 5.13 0.85
N THR A 57 13.34 5.22 2.13
CA THR A 57 13.54 4.09 3.03
C THR A 57 12.80 4.37 4.32
N SER A 58 12.22 3.35 4.93
CA SER A 58 11.49 3.51 6.19
C SER A 58 12.46 3.81 7.34
N VAL A 59 11.97 4.55 8.34
CA VAL A 59 12.71 4.90 9.55
C VAL A 59 11.86 4.48 10.75
N GLU A 60 11.97 3.21 11.14
CA GLU A 60 11.09 2.58 12.13
C GLU A 60 11.27 3.15 13.55
N GLU A 61 12.43 3.72 13.84
CA GLU A 61 12.76 4.29 15.16
C GLU A 61 12.00 5.60 15.44
N PHE A 62 11.49 6.27 14.41
CA PHE A 62 10.72 7.50 14.57
C PHE A 62 9.21 7.25 14.49
N GLU A 63 8.49 7.85 15.44
CA GLU A 63 7.04 7.75 15.47
C GLU A 63 6.42 8.45 14.25
N GLY A 64 5.58 7.69 13.54
CA GLY A 64 4.76 8.18 12.44
C GLY A 64 3.46 8.83 12.92
N ILE A 65 2.45 8.79 12.07
CA ILE A 65 1.08 9.19 12.40
C ILE A 65 0.13 8.01 12.19
N THR A 66 -0.97 7.99 12.94
CA THR A 66 -2.09 7.11 12.61
C THR A 66 -2.87 7.69 11.43
N VAL A 67 -2.97 6.93 10.35
CA VAL A 67 -3.83 7.28 9.20
C VAL A 67 -5.28 6.96 9.53
N THR A 68 -6.16 7.93 9.33
CA THR A 68 -7.59 7.90 9.63
C THR A 68 -8.36 8.54 8.47
N ALA A 69 -9.68 8.40 8.46
CA ALA A 69 -10.54 9.06 7.48
C ALA A 69 -10.37 10.60 7.43
N LYS A 70 -9.86 11.23 8.50
CA LYS A 70 -9.69 12.69 8.57
C LYS A 70 -8.38 13.21 7.98
N ASN A 71 -7.35 12.37 7.90
CA ASN A 71 -6.00 12.78 7.51
C ASN A 71 -5.39 11.88 6.41
N VAL A 72 -6.13 10.89 5.91
CA VAL A 72 -5.70 10.10 4.75
C VAL A 72 -5.41 11.01 3.56
N ASN A 73 -4.28 10.76 2.89
CA ASN A 73 -3.80 11.60 1.80
C ASN A 73 -3.22 10.70 0.71
N PHE A 74 -3.79 10.80 -0.47
CA PHE A 74 -3.27 10.12 -1.66
C PHE A 74 -2.30 11.07 -2.40
N PRO A 75 -1.16 10.57 -2.91
CA PRO A 75 -0.68 9.18 -2.85
C PRO A 75 0.14 8.86 -1.59
N THR A 76 0.47 9.84 -0.75
CA THR A 76 1.45 9.73 0.34
C THR A 76 1.28 8.51 1.24
N HIS A 77 0.05 8.19 1.66
CA HIS A 77 -0.19 7.11 2.62
C HIS A 77 -0.42 5.74 1.97
N PHE A 78 -0.20 5.60 0.65
CA PHE A 78 -0.51 4.41 -0.12
C PHE A 78 0.75 3.78 -0.72
N HIS A 79 0.75 2.45 -0.80
CA HIS A 79 1.76 1.73 -1.56
C HIS A 79 1.46 1.89 -3.06
N TYR A 80 2.49 2.20 -3.84
CA TYR A 80 2.38 2.27 -5.29
C TYR A 80 3.23 1.18 -5.91
N THR A 81 2.57 0.30 -6.66
CA THR A 81 3.18 -0.76 -7.44
C THR A 81 3.08 -0.37 -8.91
N ASP A 82 4.20 -0.40 -9.64
CA ASP A 82 4.23 -0.15 -11.09
C ASP A 82 5.08 -1.19 -11.81
N LYS A 83 4.72 -1.51 -13.05
CA LYS A 83 5.48 -2.41 -13.93
C LYS A 83 6.94 -1.97 -14.16
N GLU A 84 7.24 -0.68 -13.99
CA GLU A 84 8.60 -0.14 -14.10
C GLU A 84 9.47 -0.47 -12.87
N GLN A 85 8.86 -0.91 -11.76
CA GLN A 85 9.59 -1.32 -10.57
C GLN A 85 10.20 -2.72 -10.76
N ARG A 86 11.50 -2.85 -10.46
CA ARG A 86 12.32 -4.06 -10.69
C ARG A 86 11.71 -5.38 -10.18
N TRP A 87 10.95 -5.34 -9.09
CA TRP A 87 10.42 -6.53 -8.41
C TRP A 87 8.97 -6.85 -8.79
N VAL A 88 8.36 -6.02 -9.62
CA VAL A 88 6.98 -6.18 -10.05
C VAL A 88 6.96 -7.03 -11.30
N VAL A 89 6.24 -8.15 -11.24
CA VAL A 89 6.09 -9.07 -12.37
C VAL A 89 4.86 -8.67 -13.16
N HIS A 90 5.00 -8.53 -14.48
CA HIS A 90 3.85 -8.32 -15.35
C HIS A 90 2.95 -9.56 -15.37
N VAL A 91 1.64 -9.37 -15.20
CA VAL A 91 0.67 -10.47 -15.29
C VAL A 91 0.07 -10.54 -16.69
N GLU A 92 0.34 -11.67 -17.34
CA GLU A 92 -0.20 -12.03 -18.66
C GLU A 92 -1.73 -12.17 -18.66
N ASP A 93 -2.35 -11.86 -19.80
CA ASP A 93 -3.81 -11.93 -20.02
C ASP A 93 -4.41 -13.30 -19.67
N GLU A 94 -3.68 -14.38 -19.96
CA GLU A 94 -4.12 -15.73 -19.64
C GLU A 94 -4.29 -15.95 -18.13
N ASN A 95 -3.42 -15.35 -17.31
CA ASN A 95 -3.50 -15.45 -15.86
C ASN A 95 -4.63 -14.57 -15.30
N ILE A 96 -4.89 -13.40 -15.90
CA ILE A 96 -6.07 -12.59 -15.59
C ILE A 96 -7.35 -13.37 -15.89
N ASN A 97 -7.44 -14.00 -17.06
CA ASN A 97 -8.59 -14.84 -17.43
C ASN A 97 -8.79 -16.04 -16.49
N LYS A 98 -7.69 -16.68 -16.05
CA LYS A 98 -7.74 -17.74 -15.03
C LYS A 98 -8.28 -17.22 -13.70
N ASN A 99 -7.86 -16.03 -13.28
CA ASN A 99 -8.32 -15.41 -12.04
C ASN A 99 -9.82 -15.07 -12.11
N ILE A 100 -10.29 -14.50 -13.22
CA ILE A 100 -11.73 -14.23 -13.41
C ILE A 100 -12.55 -15.51 -13.28
N LYS A 101 -12.14 -16.60 -13.95
CA LYS A 101 -12.83 -17.90 -13.85
C LYS A 101 -12.86 -18.45 -12.43
N LYS A 102 -11.75 -18.33 -11.68
CA LYS A 102 -11.70 -18.71 -10.27
C LYS A 102 -12.66 -17.87 -9.42
N GLY A 103 -12.82 -16.58 -9.71
CA GLY A 103 -13.80 -15.73 -9.04
C GLY A 103 -15.24 -16.19 -9.27
N ILE A 104 -15.59 -16.55 -10.50
CA ILE A 104 -16.91 -17.13 -10.82
C ILE A 104 -17.12 -18.44 -10.05
N GLU A 105 -16.16 -19.36 -10.09
CA GLU A 105 -16.23 -20.62 -9.32
C GLU A 105 -16.37 -20.37 -7.81
N TYR A 106 -15.64 -19.38 -7.28
CA TYR A 106 -15.75 -18.96 -5.89
C TYR A 106 -17.16 -18.50 -5.53
N PHE A 107 -17.78 -17.64 -6.34
CA PHE A 107 -19.15 -17.19 -6.10
C PHE A 107 -20.18 -18.32 -6.23
N ARG A 108 -19.94 -19.30 -7.10
CA ARG A 108 -20.78 -20.51 -7.21
C ARG A 108 -20.73 -21.37 -5.96
N LEU A 109 -19.59 -21.40 -5.26
CA LEU A 109 -19.43 -22.16 -4.02
C LEU A 109 -19.83 -21.37 -2.77
N ASN A 110 -19.77 -20.03 -2.81
CA ASN A 110 -19.98 -19.16 -1.67
C ASN A 110 -21.09 -18.13 -1.99
N LYS A 111 -22.35 -18.52 -1.82
CA LYS A 111 -23.52 -17.74 -2.28
C LYS A 111 -23.81 -16.48 -1.47
N ASP A 112 -23.30 -16.40 -0.25
CA ASP A 112 -23.46 -15.23 0.63
C ASP A 112 -22.34 -14.18 0.44
N GLU A 113 -21.33 -14.47 -0.38
CA GLU A 113 -20.21 -13.57 -0.63
C GLU A 113 -20.55 -12.54 -1.72
N TYR A 114 -20.21 -11.28 -1.48
CA TYR A 114 -20.51 -10.17 -2.39
C TYR A 114 -19.31 -9.71 -3.22
N TYR A 115 -18.11 -10.16 -2.87
CA TYR A 115 -16.87 -9.82 -3.58
C TYR A 115 -15.86 -10.95 -3.58
N TRP A 116 -14.98 -10.94 -4.56
CA TRP A 116 -13.81 -11.78 -4.65
C TRP A 116 -12.68 -10.98 -5.27
N PHE A 117 -11.45 -11.13 -4.79
CA PHE A 117 -10.31 -10.48 -5.43
C PHE A 117 -9.04 -11.32 -5.31
N THR A 118 -8.10 -11.03 -6.19
CA THR A 118 -6.73 -11.53 -6.12
C THR A 118 -5.77 -10.47 -6.62
N GLU A 119 -4.60 -10.42 -5.99
CA GLU A 119 -3.51 -9.52 -6.34
C GLU A 119 -2.32 -10.34 -6.82
N SER A 120 -1.69 -9.93 -7.90
CA SER A 120 -0.46 -10.56 -8.40
C SER A 120 0.31 -9.56 -9.24
N GLY A 121 1.60 -9.39 -8.95
CA GLY A 121 2.48 -8.57 -9.79
C GLY A 121 1.98 -7.13 -9.95
N ASP A 122 1.72 -6.72 -11.19
CA ASP A 122 1.24 -5.38 -11.55
C ASP A 122 -0.30 -5.25 -11.63
N THR A 123 -1.07 -6.23 -11.19
CA THR A 123 -2.53 -6.22 -11.34
C THR A 123 -3.29 -6.77 -10.13
N ILE A 124 -4.48 -6.21 -9.94
CA ILE A 124 -5.55 -6.69 -9.07
C ILE A 124 -6.72 -7.03 -9.97
N VAL A 125 -7.29 -8.22 -9.79
CA VAL A 125 -8.61 -8.58 -10.32
C VAL A 125 -9.56 -8.57 -9.14
N ILE A 126 -10.59 -7.72 -9.19
CA ILE A 126 -11.67 -7.68 -8.20
C ILE A 126 -13.00 -7.86 -8.91
N MET A 127 -13.86 -8.69 -8.33
CA MET A 127 -15.16 -9.03 -8.87
C MET A 127 -16.20 -8.81 -7.78
N PHE A 128 -17.37 -8.34 -8.19
CA PHE A 128 -18.53 -8.16 -7.32
C PHE A 128 -19.71 -8.97 -7.83
N ARG A 129 -20.53 -9.41 -6.88
CA ARG A 129 -21.87 -9.93 -7.09
C ARG A 129 -22.80 -9.20 -6.12
N TYR A 130 -23.72 -8.40 -6.62
CA TYR A 130 -24.71 -7.75 -5.77
C TYR A 130 -25.98 -8.60 -5.63
N GLU A 131 -26.78 -8.28 -4.62
CA GLU A 131 -28.10 -8.90 -4.45
C GLU A 131 -28.99 -8.51 -5.65
N ASP A 132 -29.79 -9.47 -6.13
CA ASP A 132 -30.66 -9.34 -7.31
C ASP A 132 -29.96 -9.12 -8.67
N ASP A 133 -28.64 -9.28 -8.74
CA ASP A 133 -27.89 -9.19 -10.00
C ASP A 133 -28.14 -10.38 -10.93
N SER A 134 -27.93 -10.13 -12.22
CA SER A 134 -27.82 -11.14 -13.27
C SER A 134 -26.43 -11.15 -13.92
N MET A 135 -25.45 -10.47 -13.32
CA MET A 135 -24.10 -10.32 -13.86
C MET A 135 -23.05 -10.13 -12.76
N TYR A 136 -21.80 -10.50 -13.04
CA TYR A 136 -20.64 -10.19 -12.23
C TYR A 136 -19.99 -8.90 -12.75
N SER A 137 -19.77 -7.90 -11.89
CA SER A 137 -18.95 -6.73 -12.26
C SER A 137 -17.49 -7.00 -11.95
N VAL A 138 -16.63 -6.88 -12.95
CA VAL A 138 -15.20 -7.22 -12.89
C VAL A 138 -14.36 -5.98 -13.16
N TYR A 139 -13.38 -5.72 -12.30
CA TYR A 139 -12.38 -4.68 -12.48
C TYR A 139 -10.97 -5.28 -12.48
N VAL A 140 -10.11 -4.80 -13.40
CA VAL A 140 -8.71 -5.20 -13.53
C VAL A 140 -7.82 -3.96 -13.49
N SER A 141 -6.96 -3.85 -12.48
CA SER A 141 -6.23 -2.59 -12.19
C SER A 141 -5.09 -2.26 -13.17
N ARG A 142 -4.63 -3.20 -14.01
CA ARG A 142 -3.51 -3.03 -14.96
C ARG A 142 -3.57 -1.77 -15.83
N SER A 143 -4.78 -1.33 -16.17
CA SER A 143 -5.09 0.00 -16.74
C SER A 143 -6.53 0.43 -16.40
N PHE A 144 -7.06 -0.05 -15.27
CA PHE A 144 -8.45 0.16 -14.87
C PHE A 144 -9.47 -0.34 -15.92
N TYR A 145 -9.36 -1.60 -16.33
CA TYR A 145 -10.39 -2.23 -17.16
C TYR A 145 -11.60 -2.58 -16.31
N GLU A 146 -12.79 -2.46 -16.89
CA GLU A 146 -14.04 -2.90 -16.29
C GLU A 146 -14.86 -3.71 -17.31
N GLY A 147 -15.71 -4.61 -16.81
CA GLY A 147 -16.64 -5.36 -17.63
C GLY A 147 -17.60 -6.18 -16.81
N ASP A 148 -18.77 -6.47 -17.40
CA ASP A 148 -19.80 -7.29 -16.79
C ASP A 148 -19.87 -8.67 -17.46
N ILE A 149 -20.07 -9.71 -16.65
CA ILE A 149 -20.20 -11.09 -17.10
C ILE A 149 -21.58 -11.61 -16.70
N GLU A 150 -22.45 -11.87 -17.68
CA GLU A 150 -23.79 -12.42 -17.41
C GLU A 150 -23.73 -13.75 -16.65
N PHE A 151 -24.70 -13.96 -15.77
CA PHE A 151 -24.88 -15.21 -15.04
C PHE A 151 -25.36 -16.33 -15.95
N GLU A 152 -24.82 -17.51 -15.71
CA GLU A 152 -25.29 -18.77 -16.24
C GLU A 152 -26.24 -19.45 -15.23
N GLY A 153 -26.93 -20.52 -15.64
CA GLY A 153 -27.95 -21.17 -14.80
C GLY A 153 -27.45 -21.70 -13.43
N GLU A 154 -26.15 -21.90 -13.27
CA GLU A 154 -25.52 -22.29 -12.00
C GLU A 154 -25.32 -21.11 -11.03
N ASP A 155 -25.31 -19.90 -11.56
CA ASP A 155 -25.02 -18.69 -10.81
C ASP A 155 -26.25 -18.23 -9.99
N TYR A 156 -27.47 -18.53 -10.48
CA TYR A 156 -28.75 -18.25 -9.80
C TYR A 156 -29.15 -19.24 -8.71
N LYS A 157 -28.46 -20.38 -8.59
CA LYS A 157 -28.76 -21.43 -7.58
C LYS A 157 -28.05 -21.17 -6.27
#